data_AF-A0AB73IP23-F1
#
_entry.id   AF-A0AB73IP23-F1
#
_cell.length_a   1.000
_cell.length_b   1.000
_cell.length_c   1.000
_cell.angle_alpha   90.00
_cell.angle_beta   90.00
_cell.angle_gamma   90.00
#
_symmetry.space_group_name_H-M   'P 1'
#
loop_
_entity.id
_entity.type
_entity.pdbx_description
1 polymer ?
#
loop_
_entity_poly.entity_id
_entity_poly.type
_entity_poly.pdbx_seq_one_letter_code
_entity_poly.pdbx_strand_id
1 'polypeptide(L)'
;MERYKDLLAQKEQLEKLIAEARKKEAAAELERVREAVEEFGFTPEDVFGKRRRDAGVPVAPKYRNPETGDTWSGRGRAPHWIK
;
A
#
# COMPACT_ATOMS: atom_id res chain seq x y z
N MET A 1 25.86 -38.91 13.03
CA MET A 1 24.74 -38.30 12.28
C MET A 1 23.91 -37.52 13.26
N GLU A 2 23.74 -36.22 13.03
CA GLU A 2 22.83 -35.40 13.83
C GLU A 2 21.42 -35.96 13.73
N ARG A 3 20.75 -36.11 14.88
CA ARG A 3 19.40 -36.66 14.92
C ARG A 3 18.46 -35.58 14.38
N TYR A 4 17.41 -35.99 13.69
CA TYR A 4 16.42 -35.08 13.10
C TYR A 4 15.92 -33.99 14.07
N LYS A 5 15.78 -34.32 15.36
CA LYS A 5 15.37 -33.37 16.41
C LYS A 5 16.41 -32.28 16.69
N ASP A 6 17.70 -32.61 16.63
CA ASP A 6 18.79 -31.66 16.87
C ASP A 6 18.91 -30.66 15.72
N LEU A 7 18.65 -31.10 14.48
CA LEU A 7 18.58 -30.22 13.30
C LEU A 7 17.40 -29.24 13.39
N LEU A 8 16.25 -29.68 13.92
CA LEU A 8 15.09 -28.80 14.13
C LEU A 8 15.38 -27.74 15.20
N ALA A 9 16.01 -28.11 16.31
CA ALA A 9 16.37 -27.16 17.37
C ALA A 9 17.37 -26.10 16.85
N GLN A 10 18.37 -26.52 16.08
CA GLN A 10 19.32 -25.59 15.44
C GLN A 10 18.64 -24.65 14.45
N LYS A 11 17.69 -25.15 13.65
CA LYS A 11 16.90 -24.30 12.75
C LYS A 11 16.15 -23.22 13.53
N GLU A 12 15.45 -23.59 14.61
CA GLU A 12 14.69 -22.61 15.41
C GLU A 12 15.61 -21.54 16.02
N GLN A 13 16.78 -21.96 16.52
CA GLN A 13 17.79 -21.04 17.05
C GLN A 13 18.27 -20.06 15.97
N LEU A 14 18.56 -20.56 14.78
CA LEU A 14 18.99 -19.73 13.64
C LEU A 14 17.89 -18.78 13.18
N GLU A 15 16.63 -19.23 13.11
CA GLU A 15 15.51 -18.36 12.75
C GLU A 15 15.33 -17.22 13.77
N LYS A 16 15.48 -17.50 15.07
CA LYS A 16 15.47 -16.47 16.13
C LYS A 16 16.60 -15.45 15.92
N LEU A 17 17.83 -15.91 15.71
CA LEU A 17 18.98 -15.04 15.48
C LEU A 17 18.83 -14.18 14.21
N ILE A 18 18.31 -14.76 13.13
CA ILE A 18 18.04 -14.04 11.87
C ILE A 18 16.97 -12.96 12.10
N ALA A 19 15.90 -13.29 12.83
CA ALA A 19 14.85 -12.33 13.13
C ALA A 19 15.36 -11.16 13.99
N GLU A 20 16.19 -11.44 14.99
CA GLU A 20 16.82 -10.41 15.82
C GLU A 20 17.80 -9.55 15.03
N ALA A 21 18.64 -10.15 14.18
CA ALA A 21 19.57 -9.43 13.31
C ALA A 21 18.80 -8.50 12.36
N ARG A 22 17.78 -9.02 11.67
CA ARG A 22 16.92 -8.21 10.78
C ARG A 22 16.27 -7.06 11.51
N LYS A 23 15.78 -7.26 12.74
CA LYS A 23 15.16 -6.20 13.55
C LYS A 23 16.17 -5.09 13.89
N LYS A 24 17.39 -5.46 14.27
CA LYS A 24 18.47 -4.50 14.57
C LYS A 24 18.89 -3.73 13.33
N GLU A 25 19.11 -4.42 12.21
CA GLU A 25 19.47 -3.79 10.94
C GLU A 25 18.37 -2.86 10.43
N ALA A 26 17.10 -3.30 10.50
CA ALA A 26 15.96 -2.47 10.10
C ALA A 26 15.83 -1.22 10.97
N ALA A 27 16.07 -1.32 12.29
CA ALA A 27 16.05 -0.16 13.18
C ALA A 27 17.19 0.83 12.85
N ALA A 28 18.40 0.33 12.60
CA ALA A 28 19.54 1.16 12.22
C ALA A 28 19.36 1.85 10.85
N GLU A 29 18.74 1.17 9.89
CA GLU A 29 18.38 1.78 8.60
C GLU A 29 17.26 2.82 8.76
N LEU A 30 16.27 2.55 9.60
CA LEU A 30 15.17 3.50 9.84
C LEU A 30 15.69 4.82 10.44
N GLU A 31 16.64 4.78 11.36
CA GLU A 31 17.27 5.99 11.91
C GLU A 31 18.04 6.75 10.83
N ARG A 32 18.80 6.07 9.96
CA ARG A 32 19.46 6.71 8.80
C ARG A 32 18.47 7.38 7.86
N VAL A 33 17.32 6.75 7.59
CA VAL A 33 16.26 7.35 6.78
C VAL A 33 15.67 8.58 7.47
N ARG A 34 15.48 8.55 8.79
CA ARG A 34 14.99 9.70 9.56
C ARG A 34 15.96 10.88 9.51
N GLU A 35 17.24 10.63 9.72
CA GLU A 35 18.29 11.64 9.60
C GLU A 35 18.28 12.28 8.21
N ALA A 36 18.20 11.48 7.15
CA ALA A 36 18.10 11.99 5.78
C ALA A 36 16.81 12.81 5.55
N VAL A 37 15.68 12.39 6.11
CA VAL A 37 14.42 13.14 6.03
C VAL A 37 14.54 14.49 6.73
N GLU A 38 15.18 14.54 7.90
CA GLU A 38 15.39 15.79 8.65
C GLU A 38 16.42 16.71 7.98
N GLU A 39 17.54 16.17 7.48
CA GLU A 39 18.61 16.94 6.83
C GLU A 39 18.14 17.61 5.53
N PHE A 40 17.44 16.88 4.68
CA PHE A 40 17.01 17.36 3.38
C PHE A 40 15.58 17.91 3.37
N GLY A 41 14.87 17.83 4.50
CA GLY A 41 13.50 18.32 4.65
C GLY A 41 12.49 17.56 3.79
N PHE A 42 12.67 16.25 3.60
CA PHE A 42 11.77 15.45 2.78
C PHE A 42 10.37 15.37 3.41
N THR A 43 9.34 15.46 2.56
CA THR A 43 7.97 15.19 2.97
C THR A 43 7.64 13.71 2.81
N PRO A 44 6.60 13.18 3.50
CA PRO A 44 6.11 11.83 3.24
C PRO A 44 5.79 11.58 1.75
N GLU A 45 5.34 12.60 1.02
CA GLU A 45 5.12 12.49 -0.43
C GLU A 45 6.40 12.30 -1.25
N ASP A 46 7.54 12.86 -0.81
CA ASP A 46 8.84 12.67 -1.48
C ASP A 46 9.39 11.25 -1.26
N VAL A 47 9.12 10.67 -0.09
CA VAL A 47 9.59 9.33 0.30
C VAL A 47 8.69 8.22 -0.25
N PHE A 48 7.37 8.38 -0.13
CA PHE A 48 6.39 7.34 -0.46
C PHE A 48 5.68 7.57 -1.80
N GLY A 49 5.89 8.74 -2.42
CA GLY A 49 5.16 9.17 -3.59
C GLY A 49 3.73 9.63 -3.27
N LYS A 50 3.19 10.48 -4.15
CA LYS A 50 1.78 10.87 -4.08
C LYS A 50 0.92 9.67 -4.48
N ARG A 51 0.04 9.19 -3.58
CA ARG A 51 -1.00 8.22 -3.95
C ARG A 51 -1.83 8.82 -5.10
N ARG A 52 -1.68 8.26 -6.30
CA ARG A 52 -2.60 8.54 -7.40
C ARG A 52 -3.96 8.02 -6.94
N ARG A 53 -4.91 8.93 -6.73
CA ARG A 53 -6.32 8.53 -6.74
C ARG A 53 -6.56 8.06 -8.16
N ASP A 54 -6.73 6.76 -8.35
CA ASP A 54 -7.21 6.24 -9.62
C ASP A 54 -8.51 6.97 -9.93
N ALA A 55 -8.46 7.89 -10.90
CA ALA A 55 -9.64 8.41 -11.51
C ALA A 55 -10.28 7.20 -12.17
N GLY A 56 -11.24 6.58 -11.47
CA GLY A 56 -11.82 5.31 -11.86
C GLY A 56 -12.21 5.33 -13.33
N VAL A 57 -11.94 4.23 -14.04
CA VAL A 57 -12.26 4.09 -15.46
C VAL A 57 -13.70 4.57 -15.70
N PRO A 58 -13.93 5.51 -16.64
CA PRO A 58 -15.27 5.97 -16.97
C PRO A 58 -16.14 4.77 -17.32
N VAL A 59 -17.16 4.51 -16.51
CA VAL A 59 -18.12 3.44 -16.77
C VAL A 59 -19.09 3.93 -17.83
N ALA A 60 -19.39 3.07 -18.81
CA ALA A 60 -20.37 3.37 -19.83
C ALA A 60 -21.70 3.81 -19.20
N PRO A 61 -22.36 4.84 -19.75
CA PRO A 61 -23.65 5.30 -19.25
C PRO A 61 -24.71 4.18 -19.36
N LYS A 62 -25.41 3.92 -18.25
CA LYS A 62 -26.49 2.92 -18.19
C LYS A 62 -27.86 3.53 -18.52
N TYR A 63 -28.05 4.80 -18.19
CA TYR A 63 -29.29 5.53 -18.40
C TYR A 63 -29.04 6.74 -19.29
N ARG A 64 -29.99 7.05 -20.17
CA ARG A 64 -29.99 8.24 -21.03
C ARG A 64 -31.33 8.95 -20.93
N ASN A 65 -31.30 10.25 -20.72
CA ASN A 65 -32.46 11.11 -20.73
C ASN A 65 -32.92 11.34 -22.19
N PRO A 66 -34.16 11.00 -22.57
CA PRO A 66 -34.66 11.21 -23.92
C PRO A 66 -34.92 12.68 -24.27
N GLU A 67 -35.12 13.55 -23.27
CA GLU A 67 -35.46 14.96 -23.46
C GLU A 67 -34.21 15.85 -23.56
N THR A 68 -33.19 15.60 -22.73
CA THR A 68 -31.97 16.43 -22.69
C THR A 68 -30.74 15.74 -23.28
N GLY A 69 -30.79 14.42 -23.49
CA GLY A 69 -29.64 13.63 -23.91
C GLY A 69 -28.62 13.34 -22.80
N ASP A 70 -28.87 13.79 -21.56
CA ASP A 70 -27.98 13.53 -20.42
C ASP A 70 -27.82 12.04 -20.17
N THR A 71 -26.65 11.62 -19.70
CA THR A 71 -26.37 10.21 -19.44
C THR A 71 -25.84 9.97 -18.03
N TRP A 72 -26.23 8.84 -17.43
CA TRP A 72 -25.80 8.47 -16.09
C TRP A 72 -25.33 7.02 -16.05
N SER A 73 -24.14 6.79 -15.50
CA SER A 73 -23.50 5.47 -15.42
C SER A 73 -24.05 4.57 -14.30
N GLY A 74 -25.01 5.05 -13.51
CA GLY A 74 -25.52 4.32 -12.34
C GLY A 74 -24.58 4.36 -11.13
N ARG A 75 -23.46 5.08 -11.21
CA ARG A 75 -22.54 5.35 -10.09
C ARG A 75 -22.65 6.80 -9.64
N GLY A 76 -22.60 7.02 -8.33
CA GLY A 76 -22.67 8.36 -7.72
C GLY A 76 -24.12 8.85 -7.48
N ARG A 77 -24.29 10.16 -7.32
CA ARG A 77 -25.61 10.76 -7.07
C ARG A 77 -26.49 10.63 -8.32
N ALA A 78 -27.68 10.05 -8.16
CA ALA A 78 -28.64 9.94 -9.24
C ALA A 78 -29.17 11.33 -9.64
N PRO A 79 -29.25 11.64 -10.95
CA PRO A 79 -29.87 12.86 -11.44
C PRO A 79 -31.40 12.80 -11.29
N HIS A 80 -32.03 13.97 -11.23
CA HIS A 80 -33.46 14.10 -10.88
C HIS A 80 -34.41 13.42 -11.89
N TRP A 81 -33.99 13.30 -13.15
CA TRP A 81 -34.80 12.74 -14.25
C TRP A 81 -34.89 11.20 -14.27
N ILE A 82 -34.07 10.48 -13.48
CA ILE A 82 -34.09 9.00 -13.39
C ILE A 82 -35.11 8.51 -12.35
N LYS A 83 -35.69 9.42 -11.56
CA LYS A 83 -36.61 9.06 -10.49
C LYS A 83 -38.00 8.72 -11.00
#